data_AF-A0A6A4H775-F1
#
_entry.id   AF-A0A6A4H775-F1
#
_cell.length_a   1.000
_cell.length_b   1.000
_cell.length_c   1.000
_cell.angle_alpha   90.00
_cell.angle_beta   90.00
_cell.angle_gamma   90.00
#
_symmetry.space_group_name_H-M   'P 1'
#
loop_
_entity.id
_entity.type
_entity.pdbx_description
1 polymer ?
#
loop_
_entity_poly.entity_id
_entity_poly.type
_entity_poly.pdbx_seq_one_letter_code
_entity_poly.pdbx_strand_id
1 'polypeptide(L)'
;MYYHRPLIPQRMWDYEQIFYFPGCTHKTVTGAQHLLAFGPLVQAIPNSTHRVCSRFVPLYGATRELFLKRKDGLVYAGRYKMHSLLHLAPQVLDLPPYSSKNIAFITTPPIQPRGFPFHDQLCNMYKSGTLRVECVALQMVDYDEKIYRALKRVQMEIVPPKPTKMKKVWEGRI
;
A
#
# COMPACT_ATOMS: atom_id res chain seq x y z
N MET A 1 5.55 -32.61 3.52
CA MET A 1 6.55 -31.53 3.46
C MET A 1 5.84 -30.20 3.58
N TYR A 2 5.93 -29.54 4.73
CA TYR A 2 5.39 -28.19 4.91
C TYR A 2 6.39 -27.20 4.33
N TYR A 3 5.98 -26.46 3.30
CA TYR A 3 6.75 -25.32 2.82
C TYR A 3 6.72 -24.23 3.90
N HIS A 4 7.78 -24.12 4.69
CA HIS A 4 8.04 -22.90 5.43
C HIS A 4 8.28 -21.80 4.42
N ARG A 5 7.24 -21.02 4.09
CA ARG A 5 7.45 -19.69 3.51
C ARG A 5 8.31 -18.94 4.51
N PRO A 6 9.52 -18.48 4.15
CA PRO A 6 10.28 -17.62 5.03
C PRO A 6 9.39 -16.41 5.35
N LEU A 7 9.11 -16.22 6.64
CA LEU A 7 8.51 -14.99 7.13
C LEU A 7 9.47 -13.88 6.71
N ILE A 8 9.06 -13.09 5.71
CA ILE A 8 9.77 -11.87 5.35
C ILE A 8 9.88 -11.08 6.67
N PRO A 9 11.10 -10.77 7.15
CA PRO A 9 11.28 -10.03 8.38
C PRO A 9 10.37 -8.80 8.34
N GLN A 10 9.64 -8.51 9.42
CA GLN A 10 8.88 -7.28 9.52
C GLN A 10 9.89 -6.12 9.54
N ARG A 11 10.29 -5.66 8.36
CA ARG A 11 11.08 -4.44 8.21
C ARG A 11 10.30 -3.30 8.81
N MET A 12 10.97 -2.51 9.65
CA MET A 12 10.42 -1.27 10.16
C MET A 12 10.65 -0.17 9.13
N TRP A 13 9.78 -0.14 8.12
CA TRP A 13 9.82 0.81 7.00
C TRP A 13 9.88 2.28 7.44
N ASP A 14 9.37 2.55 8.65
CA ASP A 14 9.40 3.88 9.25
C ASP A 14 10.83 4.36 9.58
N TYR A 15 11.77 3.46 9.87
CA TYR A 15 13.18 3.80 10.09
C TYR A 15 13.97 3.89 8.78
N GLU A 16 13.53 3.20 7.73
CA GLU A 16 14.20 3.21 6.42
C GLU A 16 13.82 4.42 5.55
N GLN A 17 13.01 5.36 6.08
CA GLN A 17 12.42 6.49 5.33
C GLN A 17 11.68 6.04 4.06
N ILE A 18 10.97 4.91 4.15
CA ILE A 18 10.23 4.31 3.05
C ILE A 18 8.73 4.37 3.33
N PHE A 19 7.96 4.89 2.38
CA PHE A 19 6.54 4.61 2.26
C PHE A 19 6.34 3.26 1.57
N TYR A 20 5.89 2.29 2.35
CA TYR A 20 5.38 1.03 1.84
C TYR A 20 4.14 0.60 2.61
N PHE A 21 3.00 0.61 1.92
CA PHE A 21 1.70 0.35 2.52
C PHE A 21 1.09 -0.94 1.96
N PRO A 22 1.45 -2.12 2.50
CA PRO A 22 0.82 -3.36 2.10
C PRO A 22 -0.69 -3.28 2.37
N GLY A 23 -1.53 -3.60 1.38
CA GLY A 23 -2.98 -3.54 1.56
C GLY A 23 -3.59 -2.13 1.48
N CYS A 24 -2.85 -1.09 1.10
CA CYS A 24 -3.47 0.18 0.75
C CYS A 24 -3.83 0.22 -0.74
N THR A 25 -5.03 0.69 -1.05
CA THR A 25 -5.43 0.96 -2.43
C THR A 25 -4.85 2.31 -2.83
N HIS A 26 -4.12 2.35 -3.94
CA HIS A 26 -3.58 3.58 -4.49
C HIS A 26 -4.40 3.99 -5.69
N LYS A 27 -4.99 5.19 -5.67
CA LYS A 27 -5.67 5.75 -6.86
C LYS A 27 -4.82 6.89 -7.40
N THR A 28 -4.39 6.76 -8.65
CA THR A 28 -3.75 7.86 -9.38
C THR A 28 -4.84 8.89 -9.67
N VAL A 29 -4.62 10.12 -9.24
CA VAL A 29 -5.48 11.24 -9.63
C VAL A 29 -4.83 11.88 -10.87
N THR A 30 -5.63 12.12 -11.90
CA THR A 30 -5.27 12.49 -13.27
C THR A 30 -4.12 13.51 -13.38
N GLY A 31 -3.20 13.30 -14.33
CA GLY A 31 -2.21 14.28 -14.82
C GLY A 31 -1.08 14.71 -13.86
N ALA A 32 -1.22 14.54 -12.55
CA ALA A 32 -0.42 15.27 -11.57
C ALA A 32 0.62 14.45 -10.77
N GLN A 33 0.94 13.20 -11.14
CA GLN A 33 1.89 12.37 -10.36
C GLN A 33 1.55 12.31 -8.85
N HIS A 34 0.25 12.25 -8.52
CA HIS A 34 -0.22 12.19 -7.13
C HIS A 34 -0.99 10.91 -6.88
N LEU A 35 -0.87 10.39 -5.67
CA LEU A 35 -1.52 9.15 -5.25
C LEU A 35 -2.37 9.43 -4.01
N LEU A 36 -3.55 8.83 -3.96
CA LEU A 36 -4.30 8.73 -2.72
C LEU A 36 -4.00 7.39 -2.05
N ALA A 37 -3.79 7.38 -0.73
CA ALA A 37 -3.70 6.16 0.06
C ALA A 37 -4.79 6.16 1.14
N PHE A 38 -5.34 4.97 1.40
CA PHE A 38 -6.44 4.77 2.33
C PHE A 38 -6.03 3.78 3.42
N GLY A 39 -6.30 4.13 4.68
CA GLY A 39 -5.86 3.35 5.84
C GLY A 39 -6.83 3.47 7.02
N PRO A 40 -6.65 2.69 8.08
CA PRO A 40 -7.53 2.74 9.24
C PRO A 40 -7.46 4.10 9.96
N LEU A 41 -8.61 4.73 10.23
CA LEU A 41 -8.65 5.93 11.07
C LEU A 41 -8.48 5.55 12.55
N VAL A 42 -7.75 6.38 13.30
CA VAL A 42 -7.62 6.22 14.76
C VAL A 42 -8.99 6.32 15.42
N GLN A 43 -9.45 5.24 16.05
CA GLN A 43 -10.73 5.21 16.77
C GLN A 43 -10.79 4.02 17.74
N ALA A 44 -11.73 4.07 18.69
CA ALA A 44 -12.03 2.92 19.54
C ALA A 44 -12.80 1.85 18.74
N ILE A 45 -12.54 0.57 19.03
CA ILE A 45 -13.35 -0.52 18.49
C ILE A 45 -14.59 -0.68 19.39
N PRO A 46 -15.81 -0.65 18.84
CA PRO A 46 -17.02 -0.86 19.64
C PRO A 46 -16.98 -2.18 20.40
N ASN A 47 -17.45 -2.16 21.66
CA ASN A 47 -17.49 -3.32 22.56
C ASN A 47 -16.11 -3.96 22.80
N SER A 48 -15.04 -3.18 22.70
CA SER A 48 -13.68 -3.64 22.89
C SER A 48 -12.87 -2.60 23.66
N THR A 49 -11.89 -3.03 24.44
CA THR A 49 -10.88 -2.13 25.04
C THR A 49 -9.79 -1.73 24.04
N HIS A 50 -9.82 -2.32 22.84
CA HIS A 50 -8.82 -2.12 21.80
C HIS A 50 -9.11 -0.88 20.96
N ARG A 51 -8.05 -0.28 20.42
CA ARG A 51 -8.13 0.87 19.53
C ARG A 51 -7.52 0.52 18.18
N VAL A 52 -8.15 1.04 17.14
CA VAL A 52 -7.56 1.08 15.81
C VAL A 52 -6.51 2.19 15.79
N CYS A 53 -5.33 1.89 15.25
CA CYS A 53 -4.26 2.85 15.06
C CYS A 53 -4.08 3.16 13.57
N SER A 54 -3.81 4.43 13.27
CA SER A 54 -3.39 4.88 11.95
C SER A 54 -1.92 4.56 11.73
N ARG A 55 -1.57 4.13 10.51
CA ARG A 55 -0.18 4.00 10.07
C ARG A 55 0.38 5.28 9.45
N PHE A 56 -0.49 6.27 9.19
CA PHE A 56 -0.12 7.50 8.51
C PHE A 56 0.21 8.63 9.47
N VAL A 57 -0.37 8.66 10.67
CA VAL A 57 -0.08 9.69 11.70
C VAL A 57 1.42 9.98 11.91
N PRO A 58 2.30 8.98 12.10
CA PRO A 58 3.73 9.24 12.29
C PRO A 58 4.45 9.71 11.01
N LEU A 59 3.76 9.73 9.87
CA LEU A 59 4.31 9.98 8.53
C LEU A 59 3.81 11.30 7.93
N TYR A 60 2.82 11.96 8.53
CA TYR A 60 2.29 13.22 8.02
C TYR A 60 3.38 14.29 7.91
N GLY A 61 3.40 14.98 6.78
CA GLY A 61 4.37 16.04 6.47
C GLY A 61 5.77 15.53 6.10
N ALA A 62 6.08 14.25 6.30
CA ALA A 62 7.37 13.68 5.95
C ALA A 62 7.49 13.42 4.44
N THR A 63 8.69 13.64 3.89
CA THR A 63 9.06 13.21 2.54
C THR A 63 9.82 11.89 2.63
N ARG A 64 9.39 10.89 1.88
CA ARG A 64 9.95 9.52 1.92
C ARG A 64 9.93 8.85 0.56
N GLU A 65 10.78 7.84 0.39
CA GLU A 65 10.79 7.01 -0.82
C GLU A 65 9.53 6.17 -0.91
N LEU A 66 8.80 6.21 -2.03
CA LEU A 66 7.58 5.43 -2.22
C LEU A 66 7.84 4.20 -3.09
N PHE A 67 7.43 3.05 -2.58
CA PHE A 67 7.44 1.79 -3.30
C PHE A 67 6.03 1.24 -3.40
N LEU A 68 5.62 0.89 -4.63
CA LEU A 68 4.29 0.35 -4.90
C LEU A 68 4.38 -1.13 -5.20
N LYS A 69 3.47 -1.92 -4.61
CA LYS A 69 3.30 -3.32 -4.98
C LYS A 69 2.51 -3.42 -6.30
N ARG A 70 3.12 -4.07 -7.29
CA ARG A 70 2.50 -4.47 -8.57
C ARG A 70 2.45 -6.00 -8.64
N LYS A 71 1.80 -6.53 -9.68
CA LYS A 71 1.65 -7.97 -9.91
C LYS A 71 3.01 -8.68 -9.93
N ASP A 72 4.01 -8.04 -10.53
CA ASP A 72 5.33 -8.63 -10.80
C ASP A 72 6.42 -8.19 -9.80
N GLY A 73 6.05 -7.53 -8.69
CA GLY A 73 6.99 -7.12 -7.65
C GLY A 73 6.76 -5.72 -7.10
N LEU A 74 7.80 -5.16 -6.47
CA LEU A 74 7.81 -3.78 -6.01
C LEU A 74 8.36 -2.87 -7.12
N VAL A 75 7.73 -1.71 -7.30
CA VAL A 75 8.20 -0.68 -8.21
C VAL A 75 8.51 0.59 -7.43
N TYR A 76 9.59 1.26 -7.79
CA TYR A 76 9.91 2.58 -7.28
C TYR A 76 9.00 3.62 -7.93
N ALA A 77 8.42 4.50 -7.11
CA ALA A 77 7.52 5.55 -7.58
C ALA A 77 8.12 6.96 -7.50
N GLY A 78 9.24 7.14 -6.80
CA GLY A 78 9.84 8.46 -6.49
C GLY A 78 9.77 8.79 -4.99
N ARG A 79 10.17 10.01 -4.63
CA ARG A 79 10.00 10.57 -3.29
C ARG A 79 8.69 11.32 -3.20
N TYR A 80 7.91 11.05 -2.15
CA TYR A 80 6.60 11.66 -1.94
C TYR A 80 6.54 12.31 -0.59
N LYS A 81 5.77 13.40 -0.50
CA LYS A 81 5.36 14.03 0.76
C LYS A 81 3.93 13.61 1.09
N MET A 82 3.71 13.15 2.32
CA MET A 82 2.38 12.76 2.78
C MET A 82 1.63 13.94 3.39
N HIS A 83 0.40 14.14 2.93
CA HIS A 83 -0.53 15.15 3.45
C HIS A 83 -1.77 14.48 4.02
N SER A 84 -2.10 14.83 5.26
CA SER A 84 -3.37 14.42 5.86
C SER A 84 -4.52 15.20 5.21
N LEU A 85 -5.55 14.47 4.77
CA LEU A 85 -6.78 15.08 4.24
C LEU A 85 -7.89 15.15 5.30
N LEU A 86 -7.60 14.83 6.56
CA LEU A 86 -8.58 14.83 7.65
C LEU A 86 -9.26 16.19 7.82
N HIS A 87 -8.54 17.29 7.57
CA HIS A 87 -9.10 18.64 7.65
C HIS A 87 -10.12 18.94 6.54
N LEU A 88 -10.02 18.28 5.37
CA LEU A 88 -10.95 18.45 4.25
C LEU A 88 -12.13 17.48 4.32
N ALA A 89 -11.90 16.29 4.86
CA ALA A 89 -12.90 15.24 5.00
C ALA A 89 -12.89 14.68 6.43
N PRO A 90 -13.31 15.47 7.43
CA PRO A 90 -13.29 15.05 8.85
C PRO A 90 -14.25 13.88 9.12
N GLN A 91 -15.29 13.75 8.28
CA GLN A 91 -16.26 12.65 8.33
C GLN A 91 -15.94 11.51 7.37
N VAL A 92 -14.75 11.52 6.75
CA VAL A 92 -14.25 10.50 5.80
C VAL A 92 -14.83 10.61 4.39
N LEU A 93 -14.02 10.23 3.39
CA LEU A 93 -14.45 10.04 2.01
C LEU A 93 -15.13 8.67 1.87
N ASP A 94 -16.31 8.62 1.27
CA ASP A 94 -16.98 7.36 0.94
C ASP A 94 -16.02 6.45 0.16
N LEU A 95 -15.68 5.32 0.78
CA LEU A 95 -14.74 4.39 0.18
C LEU A 95 -15.40 3.63 -0.95
N PRO A 96 -14.63 3.29 -2.00
CA PRO A 96 -15.05 2.23 -2.90
C PRO A 96 -15.20 0.90 -2.13
N PRO A 97 -16.24 0.09 -2.42
CA PRO A 97 -16.59 -1.11 -1.64
C PRO A 97 -15.51 -2.20 -1.55
N TYR A 98 -14.48 -2.12 -2.41
CA TYR A 98 -13.36 -3.07 -2.48
C TYR A 98 -12.19 -2.77 -1.51
N SER A 99 -12.20 -1.68 -0.74
CA SER A 99 -11.11 -1.34 0.19
C SER A 99 -11.19 -2.04 1.55
N SER A 100 -12.39 -2.44 1.98
CA SER A 100 -12.67 -2.93 3.33
C SER A 100 -11.84 -4.15 3.74
N LYS A 101 -11.64 -5.14 2.85
CA LYS A 101 -10.84 -6.33 3.13
C LYS A 101 -9.37 -6.01 3.39
N ASN A 102 -8.79 -5.14 2.56
CA ASN A 102 -7.39 -4.81 2.73
C ASN A 102 -7.17 -3.93 3.97
N ILE A 103 -8.12 -3.04 4.28
CA ILE A 103 -8.07 -2.20 5.47
C ILE A 103 -8.27 -3.02 6.75
N ALA A 104 -9.17 -4.00 6.73
CA ALA A 104 -9.32 -4.96 7.82
C ALA A 104 -8.03 -5.78 8.01
N PHE A 105 -7.38 -6.20 6.92
CA PHE A 105 -6.12 -6.94 6.99
C PHE A 105 -5.02 -6.13 7.68
N ILE A 106 -4.81 -4.87 7.31
CA ILE A 106 -3.81 -4.00 7.96
C ILE A 106 -4.17 -3.61 9.40
N THR A 107 -5.46 -3.64 9.75
CA THR A 107 -5.94 -3.41 11.12
C THR A 107 -5.73 -4.66 12.00
N THR A 108 -5.62 -5.85 11.40
CA THR A 108 -5.49 -7.11 12.14
C THR A 108 -4.06 -7.24 12.68
N PRO A 109 -3.87 -7.31 14.01
CA PRO A 109 -2.54 -7.49 14.58
C PRO A 109 -2.00 -8.90 14.25
N PRO A 110 -0.67 -9.08 14.14
CA PRO A 110 -0.06 -10.37 13.82
C PRO A 110 -0.33 -11.45 14.87
N ILE A 111 -0.49 -11.04 16.13
CA ILE A 111 -0.94 -11.87 17.24
C ILE A 111 -2.24 -11.25 17.72
N GLN A 112 -3.35 -11.99 17.59
CA GLN A 112 -4.67 -11.46 17.92
C GLN A 112 -4.92 -11.50 19.43
N PRO A 113 -5.01 -10.33 20.11
CA PRO A 113 -5.24 -10.31 21.54
C PRO A 113 -6.68 -10.74 21.86
N ARG A 114 -6.89 -11.25 23.08
CA ARG A 114 -8.21 -11.66 23.54
C ARG A 114 -9.21 -10.49 23.44
N GLY A 115 -10.39 -10.76 22.89
CA GLY A 115 -11.45 -9.74 22.70
C GLY A 115 -11.21 -8.77 21.54
N PHE A 116 -10.20 -8.99 20.69
CA PHE A 116 -10.04 -8.24 19.45
C PHE A 116 -10.88 -8.87 18.33
N PRO A 117 -11.63 -8.08 17.53
CA PRO A 117 -12.48 -8.64 16.47
C PRO A 117 -11.69 -9.44 15.43
N PHE A 118 -12.26 -10.56 14.99
CA PHE A 118 -11.69 -11.34 13.89
C PHE A 118 -11.73 -10.56 12.57
N HIS A 119 -10.91 -11.00 11.62
CA HIS A 119 -10.77 -10.34 10.31
C HIS A 119 -12.13 -10.10 9.61
N ASP A 120 -13.03 -11.08 9.63
CA ASP A 120 -14.36 -10.95 9.00
C ASP A 120 -15.25 -9.94 9.74
N GLN A 121 -15.13 -9.87 11.07
CA GLN A 121 -15.85 -8.87 11.87
C GLN A 121 -15.34 -7.45 11.55
N LEU A 122 -14.01 -7.27 11.47
CA LEU A 122 -13.42 -6.01 11.03
C LEU A 122 -13.87 -5.63 9.61
N CYS A 123 -13.87 -6.59 8.68
CA CYS A 123 -14.37 -6.36 7.33
C CYS A 123 -15.80 -5.83 7.34
N ASN A 124 -16.68 -6.44 8.13
CA ASN A 124 -18.07 -6.02 8.23
C ASN A 124 -18.20 -4.63 8.88
N MET A 125 -17.41 -4.34 9.93
CA MET A 125 -17.40 -3.02 10.56
C MET A 125 -16.94 -1.90 9.61
N TYR A 126 -15.95 -2.16 8.74
CA TYR A 126 -15.53 -1.19 7.72
C TYR A 126 -16.57 -1.06 6.60
N LYS A 127 -17.22 -2.15 6.19
CA LYS A 127 -18.29 -2.12 5.18
C LYS A 127 -19.53 -1.37 5.66
N SER A 128 -19.91 -1.52 6.92
CA SER A 128 -21.06 -0.85 7.53
C SER A 128 -20.77 0.61 7.92
N GLY A 129 -19.52 1.07 7.82
CA GLY A 129 -19.10 2.38 8.30
C GLY A 129 -18.95 2.49 9.82
N THR A 130 -19.13 1.39 10.56
CA THR A 130 -18.91 1.34 12.02
C THR A 130 -17.45 1.67 12.37
N LEU A 131 -16.50 1.17 11.58
CA LEU A 131 -15.11 1.63 11.61
C LEU A 131 -14.85 2.50 10.38
N ARG A 132 -14.25 3.65 10.62
CA ARG A 132 -13.92 4.66 9.62
C ARG A 132 -12.50 4.53 9.08
N VAL A 133 -12.27 5.11 7.92
CA VAL A 133 -11.00 5.06 7.17
C VAL A 133 -10.46 6.46 6.97
N GLU A 134 -9.16 6.63 7.05
CA GLU A 134 -8.51 7.89 6.68
C GLU A 134 -8.05 7.85 5.22
N CYS A 135 -8.05 9.02 4.58
CA CYS A 135 -7.49 9.24 3.26
C CYS A 135 -6.32 10.23 3.38
N VAL A 136 -5.21 9.92 2.70
CA VAL A 136 -4.04 10.80 2.62
C VAL A 136 -3.68 11.04 1.16
N ALA A 137 -3.19 12.25 0.88
CA ALA A 137 -2.59 12.57 -0.39
C ALA A 137 -1.08 12.35 -0.31
N LEU A 138 -0.53 11.68 -1.32
CA LEU A 138 0.89 11.55 -1.55
C LEU A 138 1.22 12.45 -2.73
N GLN A 139 1.93 13.54 -2.45
CA GLN A 139 2.41 14.48 -3.45
C GLN A 139 3.82 14.08 -3.88
N MET A 140 4.05 13.84 -5.17
CA MET A 140 5.40 13.60 -5.68
C MET A 140 6.26 14.85 -5.48
N VAL A 141 7.48 14.63 -4.99
CA VAL A 141 8.50 15.67 -4.78
C VAL A 141 9.53 15.59 -5.90
N ASP A 142 10.16 14.43 -6.05
CA ASP A 142 11.18 14.17 -7.05
C ASP A 142 11.26 12.67 -7.38
N TYR A 143 12.19 12.30 -8.27
CA TYR A 143 12.44 10.94 -8.68
C TYR A 143 13.93 10.65 -8.75
N ASP A 144 14.42 9.67 -7.98
CA ASP A 144 15.81 9.22 -8.06
C ASP A 144 15.98 8.10 -9.09
N GLU A 145 16.51 8.47 -10.25
CA GLU A 145 16.83 7.56 -11.35
C GLU A 145 17.86 6.48 -10.95
N LYS A 146 18.76 6.75 -10.00
CA LYS A 146 19.75 5.77 -9.55
C LYS A 146 19.09 4.65 -8.75
N ILE A 147 18.17 4.99 -7.84
CA ILE A 147 17.38 4.01 -7.08
C ILE A 147 16.56 3.15 -8.04
N TYR A 148 15.88 3.79 -8.99
CA TYR A 148 15.13 3.08 -10.02
C TYR A 148 15.99 2.07 -10.80
N ARG A 149 17.14 2.50 -11.31
CA ARG A 149 18.05 1.62 -12.07
C ARG A 149 18.57 0.47 -11.22
N ALA A 150 18.89 0.73 -9.94
CA ALA A 150 19.33 -0.31 -9.02
C ALA A 150 18.25 -1.38 -8.81
N LEU A 151 17.00 -0.97 -8.58
CA LEU A 151 15.87 -1.91 -8.43
C LEU A 151 15.58 -2.67 -9.71
N LYS A 152 15.58 -1.98 -10.86
CA LYS A 152 15.36 -2.62 -12.16
C LYS A 152 16.42 -3.70 -12.42
N ARG A 153 17.68 -3.43 -12.09
CA ARG A 153 18.77 -4.42 -12.22
C ARG A 153 18.49 -5.66 -11.37
N VAL A 154 18.22 -5.49 -10.07
CA VAL A 154 17.91 -6.60 -9.16
C VAL A 154 16.69 -7.39 -9.63
N GLN A 155 15.64 -6.72 -10.12
CA GLN A 155 14.45 -7.39 -10.60
C GLN A 155 14.70 -8.19 -11.89
N MET A 156 15.54 -7.69 -12.80
CA MET A 156 15.94 -8.42 -14.01
C MET A 156 16.82 -9.64 -13.71
N GLU A 157 17.59 -9.62 -12.62
CA GLU A 157 18.37 -10.79 -12.16
C GLU A 157 17.46 -11.92 -11.62
N ILE A 158 16.37 -11.56 -10.93
CA ILE A 158 15.43 -12.53 -10.33
C ILE A 158 14.41 -13.04 -11.36
N VAL A 159 13.90 -12.15 -12.22
CA VAL A 159 12.93 -12.48 -13.27
C VAL A 159 13.47 -11.94 -14.60
N PRO A 160 14.34 -12.71 -15.28
CA PRO A 160 14.84 -12.30 -16.58
C PRO A 160 13.67 -12.11 -17.55
N PRO A 161 13.74 -11.10 -18.44
CA PRO A 161 12.67 -10.84 -19.40
C PRO A 161 12.43 -12.10 -20.25
N LYS A 162 11.17 -12.47 -20.44
CA LYS A 162 10.82 -13.56 -21.35
C LYS A 162 11.41 -13.23 -22.74
N PRO A 163 12.06 -14.18 -23.41
CA PRO A 163 12.59 -13.94 -24.74
C PRO A 163 11.46 -13.47 -25.64
N THR A 164 11.61 -12.27 -26.19
CA THR A 164 10.68 -11.71 -27.15
C THR A 164 10.58 -12.71 -28.30
N LYS A 165 9.39 -13.30 -28.53
CA LYS A 165 9.18 -14.10 -29.73
C LYS A 165 9.46 -13.19 -30.92
N MET A 166 10.59 -13.41 -31.60
CA MET A 166 10.86 -12.77 -32.88
C MET A 166 9.65 -13.06 -33.77
N LYS A 167 8.94 -12.01 -34.19
CA LYS A 167 7.98 -12.14 -35.28
C LYS A 167 8.79 -12.66 -36.46
N LYS A 168 8.51 -13.89 -36.91
CA LYS A 168 8.99 -14.38 -38.20
C LYS A 168 8.52 -13.37 -39.23
N VAL A 169 9.44 -12.56 -39.73
CA VAL A 169 9.23 -11.76 -40.94
C VAL A 169 9.05 -12.80 -42.04
N TRP A 170 7.84 -12.93 -42.55
CA TRP A 170 7.59 -13.68 -43.77
C TRP A 170 8.21 -12.86 -44.91
N GLU A 171 9.41 -13.23 -45.33
CA GLU A 171 9.95 -12.79 -46.61
C GLU A 171 9.10 -13.41 -47.71
N GLY A 172 8.19 -12.61 -48.27
CA GLY A 172 7.49 -12.94 -49.49
C GLY A 172 8.51 -13.05 -50.62
N ARG A 173 8.62 -14.24 -51.21
CA ARG A 173 9.22 -14.42 -52.53
C ARG A 173 8.22 -13.93 -53.56
N ILE A 174 8.65 -12.95 -54.36
CA ILE A 174 8.07 -12.61 -55.66
C ILE A 174 8.68 -13.57 -56.67
#